data_AF-A0A8J2JMQ5-F1
#
_entry.id   AF-A0A8J2JMQ5-F1
#
_cell.length_a   1.000
_cell.length_b   1.000
_cell.length_c   1.000
_cell.angle_alpha   90.00
_cell.angle_beta   90.00
_cell.angle_gamma   90.00
#
_symmetry.space_group_name_H-M   'P 1'
#
loop_
_entity.id
_entity.type
_entity.pdbx_description
1 polymer ?
#
loop_
_entity_poly.entity_id
_entity_poly.type
_entity_poly.pdbx_seq_one_letter_code
_entity_poly.pdbx_strand_id
1 'polypeptide(L)' 'TDVRFVFKSIEFNQCAASQGKSNPITYEYCDVKRRDQQW' A
#
# COMPACT_ATOMS: atom_id res chain seq x y z
N THR A 1 0.98 14.98 14.23
CA THR A 1 1.70 13.69 14.35
C THR A 1 1.75 13.07 12.98
N ASP A 2 2.92 12.65 12.50
CA ASP A 2 3.06 11.98 11.20
C ASP A 2 2.68 10.50 11.40
N VAL A 3 1.40 10.18 11.20
CA VAL A 3 0.86 8.82 11.32
C VAL A 3 0.52 8.34 9.91
N ARG A 4 0.99 7.14 9.56
CA ARG A 4 0.81 6.52 8.25
C ARG A 4 0.30 5.09 8.41
N PHE A 5 -0.47 4.63 7.44
CA PHE A 5 -1.09 3.31 7.47
C PHE A 5 -0.83 2.54 6.18
N VAL A 6 -1.01 1.22 6.26
CA VAL A 6 -1.01 0.34 5.09
C VAL A 6 -2.38 -0.32 4.99
N PHE A 7 -2.97 -0.29 3.80
CA PHE A 7 -4.24 -0.97 3.53
C PHE A 7 -4.01 -2.40 3.06
N LYS A 8 -4.49 -3.38 3.83
CA LYS A 8 -4.45 -4.81 3.48
C LYS A 8 -5.80 -5.27 2.93
N SER A 9 -5.80 -5.85 1.73
CA SER A 9 -6.95 -6.60 1.21
C SER A 9 -7.06 -7.95 1.90
N ILE A 10 -8.27 -8.27 2.38
CA ILE A 10 -8.59 -9.58 2.96
C ILE A 10 -8.62 -10.66 1.86
N GLU A 11 -9.17 -10.33 0.69
CA GLU A 11 -9.33 -11.24 -0.43
C GLU A 11 -7.97 -11.73 -0.97
N PHE A 12 -7.04 -10.80 -1.17
CA PHE A 12 -5.74 -11.11 -1.78
C PHE A 12 -4.64 -11.40 -0.75
N ASN A 13 -4.92 -11.15 0.55
CA ASN A 13 -3.93 -11.18 1.62
C ASN A 13 -2.67 -10.32 1.29
N GLN A 14 -2.88 -9.22 0.58
CA GLN A 14 -1.85 -8.32 0.02
C GLN A 14 -2.18 -6.86 0.35
N CYS A 15 -1.21 -5.96 0.21
CA CYS A 15 -1.35 -4.56 0.54
C CYS A 15 -1.35 -3.66 -0.70
N ALA A 16 -2.12 -2.58 -0.63
CA ALA A 16 -2.22 -1.58 -1.69
C ALA A 16 -0.90 -0.80 -1.84
N ALA A 17 -0.36 -0.79 -3.05
CA ALA A 17 0.84 -0.04 -3.43
C ALA A 17 0.51 1.00 -4.52
N SER A 18 0.95 2.24 -4.34
CA SER A 18 0.84 3.31 -5.32
C SER A 18 2.09 3.36 -6.19
N GLN A 19 1.92 3.09 -7.48
CA GLN A 19 2.99 3.22 -8.47
C GLN A 19 3.18 4.67 -8.97
N GLY A 20 2.59 5.67 -8.28
CA GLY A 20 2.65 7.10 -8.65
C GLY A 20 1.29 7.73 -8.96
N LYS A 21 1.26 9.07 -9.15
CA LYS A 21 0.04 9.92 -9.16
C LYS A 21 -1.03 9.53 -10.19
N SER A 22 -0.69 8.77 -11.23
CA SER A 22 -1.62 8.38 -12.30
C SER A 22 -1.60 6.88 -12.60
N ASN A 23 -0.88 6.09 -11.81
CA ASN A 23 -0.79 4.66 -12.01
C ASN A 23 -1.86 3.93 -11.19
N PRO A 24 -2.39 2.81 -11.69
CA PRO A 24 -3.34 1.99 -10.96
C PRO A 24 -2.72 1.49 -9.64
N ILE A 25 -3.55 1.37 -8.61
CA ILE A 25 -3.17 0.75 -7.35
C ILE A 25 -2.91 -0.73 -7.62
N THR A 26 -1.73 -1.22 -7.25
CA THR A 26 -1.38 -2.64 -7.31
C THR A 26 -1.54 -3.27 -5.93
N TYR A 27 -1.73 -4.59 -5.90
CA TYR A 27 -1.71 -5.36 -4.66
C TYR A 27 -0.43 -6.19 -4.63
N GLU A 28 0.38 -5.96 -3.60
CA GLU A 28 1.70 -6.55 -3.45
C GLU A 28 1.88 -7.12 -2.03
N TYR A 29 2.99 -7.82 -1.79
CA TYR A 29 3.30 -8.28 -0.44
C TYR A 29 3.35 -7.10 0.54
N CYS A 30 2.72 -7.28 1.70
CA CYS A 30 2.62 -6.25 2.73
C CYS A 30 3.97 -5.92 3.37
N ASP A 31 4.41 -4.67 3.23
CA ASP A 31 5.59 -4.16 3.91
C ASP A 31 5.36 -2.73 4.40
N VAL A 32 5.29 -2.57 5.73
CA VAL A 32 5.07 -1.26 6.38
C VAL A 32 6.20 -0.27 6.18
N LYS A 33 7.39 -0.71 5.74
CA LYS A 33 8.54 0.16 5.45
C LYS A 33 8.48 0.75 4.05
N ARG A 34 7.64 0.20 3.17
CA ARG A 34 7.50 0.66 1.79
C ARG A 34 6.69 1.95 1.71
N ARG A 35 7.32 3.02 1.24
CA ARG A 35 6.71 4.35 1.12
C ARG A 35 5.52 4.35 0.16
N ASP A 36 5.57 3.56 -0.88
CA ASP A 36 4.50 3.41 -1.85
C ASP A 36 3.28 2.63 -1.30
N GLN A 37 3.42 1.96 -0.15
CA GLN A 37 2.30 1.34 0.58
C GLN A 37 1.81 2.20 1.76
N GLN A 38 2.49 3.30 2.08
CA GLN A 38 2.14 4.21 3.17
C GLN A 38 1.19 5.29 2.67
N TRP A 39 0.04 5.38 3.33
CA TRP A 39 -1.00 6.37 3.08
C TRP A 39 -1.23 7.24 4.32
#